data_AF-A7SUK9-F1
#
_entry.id   AF-A7SUK9-F1
#
_cell.length_a   1.000
_cell.length_b   1.000
_cell.length_c   1.000
_cell.angle_alpha   90.00
_cell.angle_beta   90.00
_cell.angle_gamma   90.00
#
_symmetry.space_group_name_H-M   'P 1'
#
loop_
_entity.id
_entity.type
_entity.pdbx_description
1 polymer ?
#
loop_
_entity_poly.entity_id
_entity_poly.type
_entity_poly.pdbx_seq_one_letter_code
_entity_poly.pdbx_strand_id
1 'polypeptide(L)'
;MELITVVNLKIVILILIYRHGDGRAVFRSSVREFLASEAMHYLGVPTSQVASLVVSDEQVWRDQFYDGHPIREKAAVVLRLAKSWFRIGSLEILTSNGETDLLRKVVDFVIEQHFNKIKDSKEKYLEFFSQVVTRTAHMIAIWQALGFAHGVCNTDNFSLLSMTIDYGPFGFMDTYNSDFVPNTSDDEGRYSFSNQPSAGQYNLAKLLDALSPIIDLARALYKRMVSRKLFVNSSSQGFDLVRADKKNLFMDENPFSEYLIMQKPCDLAAGL
;
A
#
# COMPACT_ATOMS: atom_id res chain seq x y z
N MET A 1 7.66 22.10 -7.29
CA MET A 1 6.34 21.77 -6.72
C MET A 1 6.66 20.95 -5.48
N GLU A 2 6.56 21.57 -4.30
CA GLU A 2 6.92 20.93 -3.03
C GLU A 2 6.07 19.68 -2.83
N LEU A 3 6.71 18.52 -2.69
CA LEU A 3 6.05 17.29 -2.33
C LEU A 3 5.51 17.48 -0.91
N ILE A 4 4.20 17.65 -0.76
CA ILE A 4 3.54 17.70 0.55
C ILE A 4 3.74 16.33 1.20
N THR A 5 4.71 16.27 2.11
CA THR A 5 4.91 15.12 2.99
C THR A 5 3.95 15.25 4.16
N VAL A 6 3.00 14.32 4.27
CA VAL A 6 2.04 14.27 5.36
C VAL A 6 2.62 13.47 6.53
N VAL A 7 2.72 14.15 7.67
CA VAL A 7 3.20 13.57 8.92
C VAL A 7 2.09 12.76 9.59
N ASN A 8 2.40 11.52 9.99
CA ASN A 8 1.51 10.69 10.78
C ASN A 8 2.25 10.14 12.00
N LEU A 9 1.77 10.46 13.19
CA LEU A 9 2.25 9.84 14.42
C LEU A 9 1.50 8.52 14.61
N LYS A 10 2.18 7.40 14.36
CA LYS A 10 1.72 6.12 14.89
C LYS A 10 1.79 6.27 16.41
N ILE A 11 0.63 6.28 17.06
CA ILE A 11 0.42 6.27 18.54
C ILE A 11 0.09 7.65 19.14
N VAL A 12 -0.28 8.63 18.33
CA VAL A 12 -0.99 9.82 18.84
C VAL A 12 -2.37 9.80 18.25
N ILE A 13 -3.31 9.19 18.98
CA ILE A 13 -4.50 9.83 19.54
C ILE A 13 -5.44 8.72 20.06
N LEU A 14 -5.97 8.95 21.25
CA LEU A 14 -7.16 8.36 21.84
C LEU A 14 -8.42 8.62 20.97
N ILE A 15 -8.38 8.36 19.66
CA ILE A 15 -9.48 8.65 18.73
C ILE A 15 -10.44 7.46 18.76
N LEU A 16 -11.73 7.81 18.79
CA LEU A 16 -12.98 7.04 18.87
C LEU A 16 -13.14 5.79 17.95
N ILE A 17 -12.09 5.31 17.29
CA ILE A 17 -12.10 4.21 16.32
C ILE A 17 -11.52 2.91 16.94
N TYR A 18 -10.98 2.95 18.16
CA TYR A 18 -10.46 1.75 18.81
C TYR A 18 -11.59 0.79 19.22
N ARG A 19 -11.67 -0.35 18.52
CA ARG A 19 -12.62 -1.42 18.86
C ARG A 19 -12.34 -1.99 20.25
N HIS A 20 -11.15 -2.58 20.44
CA HIS A 20 -10.75 -3.29 21.68
C HIS A 20 -9.24 -3.15 22.03
N GLY A 21 -8.47 -2.40 21.26
CA GLY A 21 -7.05 -2.18 21.53
C GLY A 21 -6.78 -0.97 22.44
N ASP A 22 -5.56 -0.85 22.93
CA ASP A 22 -5.17 0.14 23.96
C ASP A 22 -4.61 1.46 23.40
N GLY A 23 -4.60 1.66 22.08
CA GLY A 23 -4.03 2.87 21.50
C GLY A 23 -2.51 2.90 21.40
N ARG A 24 -1.79 1.85 21.82
CA ARG A 24 -0.32 1.85 21.92
C ARG A 24 0.33 0.95 20.86
N ALA A 25 1.59 1.24 20.54
CA ALA A 25 2.48 0.26 19.92
C ALA A 25 3.74 0.11 20.76
N VAL A 26 4.43 -0.99 20.52
CA VAL A 26 5.56 -1.43 21.33
C VAL A 26 6.87 -1.22 20.59
N PHE A 27 7.95 -1.20 21.36
CA PHE A 27 9.28 -0.93 20.84
C PHE A 27 9.68 -1.88 19.70
N ARG A 28 9.46 -3.19 19.87
CA ARG A 28 9.78 -4.22 18.87
C ARG A 28 9.08 -3.99 17.53
N SER A 29 7.77 -3.74 17.53
CA SER A 29 7.03 -3.47 16.30
C SER A 29 7.47 -2.16 15.64
N SER A 30 7.79 -1.17 16.46
CA SER A 30 8.22 0.17 16.01
C SER A 30 9.59 0.13 15.33
N VAL A 31 10.55 -0.62 15.89
CA VAL A 31 11.87 -0.83 15.28
C VAL A 31 11.75 -1.59 13.96
N ARG A 32 10.91 -2.62 13.90
CA ARG A 32 10.69 -3.38 12.66
C ARG A 32 10.12 -2.52 11.53
N GLU A 33 9.15 -1.66 11.85
CA GLU A 33 8.60 -0.71 10.88
C GLU A 33 9.65 0.32 10.43
N PHE A 34 10.41 0.91 11.36
CA PHE A 34 11.52 1.81 11.02
C PHE A 34 12.48 1.13 10.03
N LEU A 35 13.01 -0.03 10.38
CA LEU A 35 14.00 -0.72 9.55
C LEU A 35 13.45 -1.11 8.19
N ALA A 36 12.24 -1.66 8.12
CA ALA A 36 11.66 -2.11 6.86
C ALA A 36 11.23 -0.96 5.96
N SER A 37 10.70 0.14 6.52
CA SER A 37 10.34 1.33 5.75
C SER A 37 11.57 1.91 5.04
N GLU A 38 12.67 2.15 5.77
CA GLU A 38 13.88 2.71 5.19
C GLU A 38 14.58 1.70 4.25
N ALA A 39 14.62 0.41 4.60
CA ALA A 39 15.16 -0.62 3.71
C ALA A 39 14.40 -0.67 2.37
N MET A 40 13.07 -0.63 2.42
CA MET A 40 12.23 -0.60 1.22
C MET A 40 12.46 0.67 0.40
N HIS A 41 12.64 1.82 1.05
CA HIS A 41 12.98 3.08 0.38
C HIS A 41 14.31 2.98 -0.37
N TYR A 42 15.37 2.49 0.26
CA TYR A 42 16.68 2.34 -0.36
C TYR A 42 16.74 1.20 -1.41
N LEU A 43 15.86 0.21 -1.32
CA LEU A 43 15.62 -0.78 -2.39
C LEU A 43 14.76 -0.20 -3.54
N GLY A 44 14.35 1.06 -3.44
CA GLY A 44 13.53 1.77 -4.41
C GLY A 44 12.08 1.28 -4.49
N VAL A 45 11.59 0.58 -3.48
CA VAL A 45 10.15 0.28 -3.39
C VAL A 45 9.42 1.55 -2.92
N PRO A 46 8.36 2.01 -3.61
CA PRO A 46 7.50 3.07 -3.09
C PRO A 46 6.97 2.69 -1.71
N THR A 47 7.25 3.51 -0.70
CA THR A 47 6.92 3.20 0.70
C THR A 47 6.74 4.46 1.55
N SER A 48 5.99 4.35 2.66
CA SER A 48 6.10 5.30 3.76
C SER A 48 7.48 5.23 4.41
N GLN A 49 7.99 6.36 4.88
CA GLN A 49 9.26 6.47 5.60
C GLN A 49 9.04 6.75 7.08
N VAL A 50 10.09 6.61 7.88
CA VAL A 50 10.05 6.92 9.31
C VAL A 50 11.09 7.98 9.65
N ALA A 51 10.61 9.12 10.17
CA ALA A 51 11.47 10.23 10.57
C ALA A 51 12.06 10.08 11.97
N SER A 52 11.30 9.51 12.91
CA SER A 52 11.78 9.30 14.27
C SER A 52 11.04 8.17 14.98
N LEU A 53 11.72 7.59 15.98
CA LEU A 53 11.18 6.59 16.90
C LEU A 53 11.52 7.05 18.32
N VAL A 54 10.52 7.17 19.18
CA VAL A 54 10.68 7.54 20.59
C VAL A 54 10.22 6.39 21.46
N VAL A 55 11.01 6.00 22.46
CA VAL A 55 10.70 4.91 23.40
C VAL A 55 10.28 5.52 24.73
N SER A 56 9.21 4.99 25.33
CA SER A 56 8.73 5.34 26.66
C SER A 56 9.03 4.20 27.64
N ASP A 57 9.11 4.51 28.93
CA ASP A 57 9.18 3.49 29.99
C ASP A 57 7.80 2.90 30.34
N GLU A 58 6.71 3.46 29.79
CA GLU A 58 5.36 2.89 29.87
C GLU A 58 5.35 1.43 29.39
N GLN A 59 4.74 0.56 30.19
CA GLN A 59 4.65 -0.87 29.90
C GLN A 59 3.30 -1.21 29.28
N VAL A 60 3.34 -1.98 28.20
CA VAL A 60 2.18 -2.37 27.42
C VAL A 60 2.16 -3.88 27.30
N TRP A 61 1.02 -4.50 27.56
CA TRP A 61 0.85 -5.95 27.42
C TRP A 61 0.67 -6.31 25.95
N ARG A 62 1.51 -7.21 25.44
CA ARG A 62 1.37 -7.77 24.11
C ARG A 62 1.60 -9.26 24.13
N ASP A 63 0.74 -9.95 23.40
CA ASP A 63 1.00 -11.31 22.98
C ASP A 63 1.63 -11.23 21.58
N GLN A 64 2.92 -11.54 21.50
CA GLN A 64 3.68 -11.40 20.26
C GLN A 64 3.24 -12.43 19.21
N PHE A 65 2.89 -13.63 19.65
CA PHE A 65 2.62 -14.78 18.78
C PHE A 65 1.15 -15.14 18.70
N TYR A 66 0.29 -14.47 19.48
CA TYR A 66 -1.13 -14.76 19.64
C TYR A 66 -1.38 -16.16 20.21
N ASP A 67 -0.51 -16.61 21.11
CA ASP A 67 -0.52 -17.95 21.73
C ASP A 67 -1.14 -17.99 23.14
N GLY A 68 -1.59 -16.83 23.65
CA GLY A 68 -2.18 -16.67 24.97
C GLY A 68 -1.17 -16.31 26.07
N HIS A 69 0.10 -16.05 25.74
CA HIS A 69 1.15 -15.72 26.71
C HIS A 69 1.66 -14.28 26.57
N PRO A 70 0.89 -13.27 27.06
CA PRO A 70 1.27 -11.88 26.94
C PRO A 70 2.48 -11.54 27.82
N ILE A 71 3.39 -10.74 27.25
CA ILE A 71 4.53 -10.15 27.95
C ILE A 71 4.38 -8.63 28.02
N ARG A 72 5.10 -8.00 28.96
CA ARG A 72 5.21 -6.54 29.01
C ARG A 72 6.32 -6.09 28.06
N GLU A 73 5.97 -5.19 27.15
CA GLU A 73 6.91 -4.52 26.27
C GLU A 73 6.88 -3.00 26.52
N LYS A 74 8.00 -2.33 26.28
CA LYS A 74 8.05 -0.86 26.33
C LYS A 74 7.18 -0.26 25.21
N ALA A 75 6.40 0.75 25.54
CA ALA A 75 5.70 1.56 24.54
C ALA A 75 6.71 2.34 23.70
N ALA A 76 6.35 2.58 22.44
CA ALA A 76 7.09 3.46 21.55
C ALA A 76 6.13 4.30 20.72
N VAL A 77 6.65 5.35 20.08
CA VAL A 77 5.94 6.23 19.15
C VAL A 77 6.77 6.32 17.87
N VAL A 78 6.11 6.17 16.71
CA VAL A 78 6.78 6.26 15.40
C VAL A 78 6.22 7.44 14.63
N LEU A 79 7.10 8.34 14.22
CA LEU A 79 6.78 9.45 13.33
C LEU A 79 6.93 9.00 11.87
N ARG A 80 5.80 8.67 11.25
CA ARG A 80 5.73 8.20 9.86
C ARG A 80 5.53 9.36 8.90
N LEU A 81 6.11 9.23 7.72
CA LEU A 81 6.03 10.18 6.63
C LEU A 81 5.50 9.48 5.38
N ALA A 82 4.51 10.07 4.72
CA ALA A 82 4.03 9.62 3.42
C ALA A 82 3.44 10.79 2.64
N LYS A 83 3.41 10.70 1.30
CA LYS A 83 2.74 11.71 0.46
C LYS A 83 1.24 11.78 0.71
N SER A 84 0.64 10.65 1.09
CA SER A 84 -0.77 10.53 1.43
C SER A 84 -1.01 9.31 2.31
N TRP A 85 -2.01 9.41 3.19
CA TRP A 85 -2.47 8.31 4.05
C TRP A 85 -3.84 7.78 3.64
N PHE A 86 -4.42 8.26 2.53
CA PHE A 86 -5.65 7.71 2.00
C PHE A 86 -5.44 6.30 1.45
N ARG A 87 -6.41 5.43 1.74
CA ARG A 87 -6.35 3.99 1.48
C ARG A 87 -7.57 3.57 0.68
N ILE A 88 -7.56 2.35 0.14
CA ILE A 88 -8.78 1.80 -0.49
C ILE A 88 -9.93 1.77 0.53
N GLY A 89 -9.65 1.33 1.76
CA GLY A 89 -10.63 1.34 2.86
C GLY A 89 -11.19 2.73 3.20
N SER A 90 -10.45 3.82 2.94
CA SER A 90 -10.95 5.19 3.12
C SER A 90 -12.09 5.52 2.17
N LEU A 91 -12.14 4.90 0.99
CA LEU A 91 -13.23 5.09 0.02
C LEU A 91 -14.36 4.09 0.26
N GLU A 92 -14.03 2.84 0.65
CA GLU A 92 -15.04 1.82 0.96
C GLU A 92 -16.03 2.28 2.03
N ILE A 93 -15.55 2.91 3.10
CA ILE A 93 -16.42 3.40 4.19
C ILE A 93 -17.38 4.50 3.74
N LEU A 94 -16.94 5.41 2.87
CA LEU A 94 -17.79 6.48 2.33
C LEU A 94 -18.89 5.89 1.44
N THR A 95 -18.53 4.92 0.60
CA THR A 95 -19.46 4.23 -0.28
C THR A 95 -20.46 3.38 0.51
N SER A 96 -20.02 2.65 1.54
CA SER A 96 -20.94 1.86 2.38
C SER A 96 -21.94 2.72 3.15
N ASN A 97 -21.56 3.96 3.49
CA ASN A 97 -22.42 4.92 4.17
C ASN A 97 -23.30 5.74 3.21
N GLY A 98 -23.14 5.57 1.89
CA GLY A 98 -23.86 6.37 0.89
C GLY A 98 -23.39 7.83 0.78
N GLU A 99 -22.21 8.16 1.31
CA GLU A 99 -21.65 9.53 1.37
C GLU A 99 -21.00 9.94 0.03
N THR A 100 -21.76 9.86 -1.06
CA THR A 100 -21.27 10.04 -2.45
C THR A 100 -20.62 11.41 -2.69
N ASP A 101 -21.13 12.48 -2.08
CA ASP A 101 -20.54 13.82 -2.22
C ASP A 101 -19.18 13.92 -1.54
N LEU A 102 -19.02 13.29 -0.38
CA LEU A 102 -17.75 13.27 0.34
C LEU A 102 -16.75 12.36 -0.38
N LEU A 103 -17.20 11.20 -0.88
CA LEU A 103 -16.40 10.33 -1.75
C LEU A 103 -15.84 11.11 -2.94
N ARG A 104 -16.68 11.89 -3.64
CA ARG A 104 -16.24 12.73 -4.76
C ARG A 104 -15.16 13.72 -4.35
N LYS A 105 -15.38 14.44 -3.23
CA LYS A 105 -14.41 15.42 -2.70
C LYS A 105 -13.07 14.78 -2.36
N VAL A 106 -13.08 13.62 -1.71
CA VAL A 106 -11.85 12.91 -1.33
C VAL A 106 -11.09 12.45 -2.57
N VAL A 107 -11.77 11.85 -3.54
CA VAL A 107 -11.13 11.38 -4.78
C VAL A 107 -10.60 12.55 -5.60
N ASP A 108 -11.37 13.64 -5.72
CA ASP A 108 -10.93 14.85 -6.42
C ASP A 108 -9.71 15.48 -5.77
N PHE A 109 -9.67 15.55 -4.44
CA PHE A 109 -8.50 16.02 -3.69
C PHE A 109 -7.27 15.15 -3.98
N VAL A 110 -7.40 13.82 -3.90
CA VAL A 110 -6.29 12.91 -4.19
C VAL A 110 -5.78 13.07 -5.63
N ILE A 111 -6.69 13.22 -6.60
CA ILE A 111 -6.33 13.44 -8.01
C ILE A 111 -5.60 14.76 -8.19
N GLU A 112 -6.11 15.84 -7.60
CA GLU A 112 -5.54 17.18 -7.73
C GLU A 112 -4.12 17.27 -7.13
N GLN A 113 -3.88 16.57 -6.02
CA GLN A 113 -2.59 16.62 -5.31
C GLN A 113 -1.54 15.66 -5.87
N HIS A 114 -1.96 14.50 -6.41
CA HIS A 114 -1.02 13.41 -6.72
C HIS A 114 -1.12 12.86 -8.15
N PHE A 115 -2.14 13.27 -8.91
CA PHE A 115 -2.40 12.82 -10.28
C PHE A 115 -2.63 14.01 -11.22
N ASN A 116 -1.76 15.01 -11.14
CA ASN A 116 -1.92 16.32 -11.80
C ASN A 116 -2.12 16.23 -13.32
N LYS A 117 -1.61 15.18 -13.98
CA LYS A 117 -1.77 14.96 -15.43
C LYS A 117 -3.20 14.67 -15.86
N ILE A 118 -4.05 14.21 -14.94
CA ILE A 118 -5.41 13.73 -15.26
C ILE A 118 -6.51 14.56 -14.58
N LYS A 119 -6.14 15.59 -13.79
CA LYS A 119 -7.10 16.37 -12.98
C LYS A 119 -8.18 17.06 -13.82
N ASP A 120 -7.84 17.48 -15.03
CA ASP A 120 -8.72 18.18 -15.95
C ASP A 120 -9.38 17.22 -16.98
N SER A 121 -9.12 15.91 -16.89
CA SER A 121 -9.73 14.92 -17.77
C SER A 121 -11.22 14.72 -17.46
N LYS A 122 -12.03 14.56 -18.51
CA LYS A 122 -13.44 14.16 -18.38
C LYS A 122 -13.59 12.75 -17.80
N GLU A 123 -12.56 11.90 -17.95
CA GLU A 123 -12.54 10.51 -17.48
C GLU A 123 -11.59 10.35 -16.28
N LYS A 124 -11.32 11.43 -15.53
CA LYS A 124 -10.34 11.49 -14.43
C LYS A 124 -10.46 10.35 -13.41
N TYR A 125 -11.66 9.90 -13.06
CA TYR A 125 -11.85 8.79 -12.10
C TYR A 125 -11.41 7.43 -12.67
N LEU A 126 -11.65 7.18 -13.96
CA LEU A 126 -11.25 5.94 -14.63
C LEU A 126 -9.75 5.94 -14.91
N GLU A 127 -9.19 7.09 -15.25
CA GLU A 127 -7.75 7.27 -15.40
C GLU A 127 -7.03 7.12 -14.06
N PHE A 128 -7.58 7.69 -12.98
CA PHE A 128 -7.12 7.49 -11.61
C PHE A 128 -7.09 6.00 -11.25
N PHE A 129 -8.22 5.31 -11.43
CA PHE A 129 -8.31 3.87 -11.20
C PHE A 129 -7.25 3.09 -11.99
N SER A 130 -7.10 3.39 -13.28
CA SER A 130 -6.13 2.72 -14.16
C SER A 130 -4.69 2.95 -13.69
N GLN A 131 -4.34 4.16 -13.24
CA GLN A 131 -3.02 4.45 -12.67
C GLN A 131 -2.79 3.70 -11.35
N VAL A 132 -3.78 3.62 -10.47
CA VAL A 132 -3.65 2.86 -9.22
C VAL A 132 -3.49 1.36 -9.49
N VAL A 133 -4.20 0.80 -10.48
CA VAL A 133 -4.01 -0.60 -10.91
C VAL A 133 -2.56 -0.84 -11.36
N THR A 134 -2.04 -0.01 -12.28
CA THR A 134 -0.68 -0.15 -12.80
C THR A 134 0.37 -0.02 -11.70
N ARG A 135 0.28 1.03 -10.86
CA ARG A 135 1.26 1.26 -9.79
C ARG A 135 1.22 0.16 -8.73
N THR A 136 0.04 -0.35 -8.38
CA THR A 136 -0.12 -1.47 -7.43
C THR A 136 0.46 -2.76 -8.00
N ALA A 137 0.26 -3.03 -9.30
CA ALA A 137 0.86 -4.17 -9.97
C ALA A 137 2.39 -4.10 -9.95
N HIS A 138 2.99 -2.93 -10.20
CA HIS A 138 4.43 -2.72 -10.11
C HIS A 138 4.95 -2.92 -8.68
N MET A 139 4.30 -2.31 -7.69
CA MET A 139 4.68 -2.47 -6.28
C MET A 139 4.70 -3.93 -5.86
N ILE A 140 3.65 -4.70 -6.18
CA ILE A 140 3.59 -6.13 -5.85
C ILE A 140 4.64 -6.93 -6.64
N ALA A 141 4.88 -6.63 -7.92
CA ALA A 141 5.93 -7.29 -8.68
C ALA A 141 7.32 -7.08 -8.04
N ILE A 142 7.60 -5.89 -7.53
CA ILE A 142 8.84 -5.59 -6.79
C ILE A 142 8.87 -6.37 -5.47
N TRP A 143 7.77 -6.44 -4.72
CA TRP A 143 7.67 -7.28 -3.51
C TRP A 143 8.02 -8.74 -3.81
N GLN A 144 7.46 -9.29 -4.89
CA GLN A 144 7.74 -10.66 -5.33
C GLN A 144 9.21 -10.84 -5.72
N ALA A 145 9.79 -9.87 -6.44
CA ALA A 145 11.18 -9.97 -6.87
C ALA A 145 12.19 -9.88 -5.72
N LEU A 146 11.85 -9.13 -4.66
CA LEU A 146 12.67 -8.97 -3.44
C LEU A 146 12.44 -10.08 -2.40
N GLY A 147 11.49 -10.98 -2.63
CA GLY A 147 11.11 -11.99 -1.64
C GLY A 147 10.41 -11.40 -0.41
N PHE A 148 9.78 -10.23 -0.53
CA PHE A 148 9.04 -9.57 0.53
C PHE A 148 7.59 -10.06 0.59
N ALA A 149 7.14 -10.45 1.78
CA ALA A 149 5.75 -10.74 2.10
C ALA A 149 5.21 -9.75 3.13
N HIS A 150 4.13 -9.04 2.80
CA HIS A 150 3.54 -8.02 3.66
C HIS A 150 2.80 -8.61 4.88
N GLY A 151 2.16 -9.76 4.72
CA GLY A 151 1.45 -10.49 5.78
C GLY A 151 0.06 -9.99 6.16
N VAL A 152 -0.34 -8.79 5.73
CA VAL A 152 -1.68 -8.22 6.02
C VAL A 152 -2.16 -7.35 4.85
N CYS A 153 -2.55 -7.99 3.74
CA CYS A 153 -2.99 -7.29 2.54
C CYS A 153 -4.49 -6.93 2.56
N ASN A 154 -4.98 -6.37 3.66
CA ASN A 154 -6.35 -5.83 3.74
C ASN A 154 -6.47 -4.55 2.87
N THR A 155 -7.69 -4.18 2.48
CA THR A 155 -7.95 -2.96 1.69
C THR A 155 -7.59 -1.68 2.43
N ASP A 156 -7.71 -1.68 3.76
CA ASP A 156 -7.25 -0.61 4.63
C ASP A 156 -5.72 -0.60 4.82
N ASN A 157 -4.94 -1.51 4.21
CA ASN A 157 -3.48 -1.41 4.15
C ASN A 157 -2.97 -1.11 2.72
N PHE A 158 -3.86 -0.86 1.77
CA PHE A 158 -3.50 -0.49 0.40
C PHE A 158 -3.63 1.02 0.20
N SER A 159 -2.49 1.69 0.05
CA SER A 159 -2.43 3.12 -0.26
C SER A 159 -3.05 3.43 -1.62
N LEU A 160 -3.81 4.53 -1.74
CA LEU A 160 -4.28 5.03 -3.04
C LEU A 160 -3.13 5.52 -3.94
N LEU A 161 -1.94 5.72 -3.40
CA LEU A 161 -0.73 6.05 -4.18
C LEU A 161 0.12 4.83 -4.51
N SER A 162 -0.34 3.62 -4.14
CA SER A 162 0.39 2.36 -4.34
C SER A 162 1.79 2.38 -3.72
N MET A 163 1.86 2.83 -2.46
CA MET A 163 3.04 2.76 -1.61
C MET A 163 2.85 1.65 -0.55
N THR A 164 3.95 1.00 -0.19
CA THR A 164 4.01 0.07 0.95
C THR A 164 3.79 0.87 2.25
N ILE A 165 2.81 0.48 3.06
CA ILE A 165 2.46 1.15 4.31
C ILE A 165 2.11 0.10 5.37
N ASP A 166 2.05 0.51 6.64
CA ASP A 166 1.59 -0.35 7.75
C ASP A 166 2.36 -1.68 7.89
N TYR A 167 3.66 -1.54 8.11
CA TYR A 167 4.55 -2.65 8.47
C TYR A 167 4.15 -3.29 9.80
N GLY A 168 3.49 -4.44 9.73
CA GLY A 168 3.11 -5.28 10.87
C GLY A 168 3.87 -6.61 10.86
N PRO A 169 3.20 -7.75 10.62
CA PRO A 169 3.84 -9.05 10.51
C PRO A 169 4.37 -9.30 9.08
N PHE A 170 5.24 -8.42 8.58
CA PHE A 170 5.94 -8.64 7.30
C PHE A 170 7.14 -9.56 7.47
N GLY A 171 7.65 -10.11 6.37
CA GLY A 171 8.92 -10.84 6.35
C GLY A 171 9.59 -10.78 4.97
N PHE A 172 10.92 -10.77 4.96
CA PHE A 172 11.73 -11.08 3.78
C PHE A 172 12.10 -12.56 3.86
N MET A 173 11.96 -13.29 2.75
CA MET A 173 12.30 -14.71 2.70
C MET A 173 13.82 -14.90 2.73
N ASP A 174 14.32 -15.63 3.74
CA ASP A 174 15.73 -16.04 3.79
C ASP A 174 16.03 -17.15 2.77
N THR A 175 15.13 -18.13 2.67
CA THR A 175 15.15 -19.20 1.67
C THR A 175 13.86 -19.14 0.88
N TYR A 176 13.94 -19.35 -0.44
CA TYR A 176 12.76 -19.32 -1.30
C TYR A 176 11.73 -20.35 -0.84
N ASN A 177 10.53 -19.86 -0.51
CA ASN A 177 9.37 -20.66 -0.20
C ASN A 177 8.13 -19.94 -0.74
N SER A 178 7.50 -20.48 -1.78
CA SER A 178 6.30 -19.87 -2.39
C SER A 178 5.14 -19.72 -1.40
N ASP A 179 5.09 -20.58 -0.39
CA ASP A 179 4.02 -20.66 0.59
C ASP A 179 4.40 -19.96 1.90
N PHE A 180 5.45 -19.13 1.88
CA PHE A 180 5.88 -18.37 3.04
C PHE A 180 4.78 -17.44 3.56
N VAL A 181 4.39 -17.62 4.82
CA VAL A 181 3.42 -16.77 5.53
C VAL A 181 4.15 -16.09 6.69
N PRO A 182 4.36 -14.76 6.65
CA PRO A 182 5.07 -14.06 7.72
C PRO A 182 4.17 -13.74 8.94
N ASN A 183 2.85 -13.84 8.76
CA ASN A 183 1.87 -13.53 9.80
C ASN A 183 1.41 -14.81 10.51
N THR A 184 1.76 -14.95 11.78
CA THR A 184 1.41 -16.12 12.59
C THR A 184 -0.09 -16.27 12.85
N SER A 185 -0.89 -15.23 12.59
CA SER A 185 -2.36 -15.29 12.69
C SER A 185 -3.03 -15.60 11.35
N ASP A 186 -2.28 -15.82 10.27
CA ASP A 186 -2.80 -16.16 8.94
C ASP A 186 -2.71 -17.67 8.70
N ASP A 187 -3.46 -18.44 9.47
CA ASP A 187 -3.45 -19.92 9.44
C ASP A 187 -3.84 -20.50 8.07
N GLU A 188 -4.66 -19.76 7.31
CA GLU A 188 -5.10 -20.15 5.96
C GLU A 188 -4.11 -19.74 4.85
N GLY A 189 -3.06 -18.98 5.20
CA GLY A 189 -2.10 -18.45 4.25
C GLY A 189 -2.72 -17.52 3.20
N ARG A 190 -3.76 -16.77 3.57
CA ARG A 190 -4.46 -15.82 2.71
C ARG A 190 -3.51 -14.77 2.14
N TYR A 191 -2.52 -14.37 2.92
CA TYR A 191 -1.49 -13.40 2.57
C TYR A 191 -0.09 -14.02 2.48
N SER A 192 -0.03 -15.31 2.13
CA SER A 192 1.23 -15.96 1.74
C SER A 192 1.92 -15.20 0.62
N PHE A 193 3.24 -15.41 0.51
CA PHE A 193 4.07 -14.77 -0.50
C PHE A 193 3.49 -14.91 -1.91
N SER A 194 3.13 -16.13 -2.34
CA SER A 194 2.54 -16.40 -3.66
C SER A 194 1.13 -15.84 -3.85
N ASN A 195 0.39 -15.58 -2.78
CA ASN A 195 -0.97 -15.04 -2.83
C ASN A 195 -1.05 -13.51 -2.92
N GLN A 196 0.04 -12.77 -2.70
CA GLN A 196 0.05 -11.30 -2.74
C GLN A 196 -0.47 -10.71 -4.07
N PRO A 197 -0.16 -11.25 -5.27
CA PRO A 197 -0.75 -10.78 -6.53
C PRO A 197 -2.27 -10.92 -6.58
N SER A 198 -2.81 -12.05 -6.09
CA SER A 198 -4.25 -12.30 -6.01
C SER A 198 -4.92 -11.36 -5.01
N ALA A 199 -4.30 -11.13 -3.84
CA ALA A 199 -4.78 -10.16 -2.86
C ALA A 199 -4.81 -8.73 -3.44
N GLY A 200 -3.79 -8.33 -4.20
CA GLY A 200 -3.75 -7.06 -4.90
C GLY A 200 -4.90 -6.90 -5.91
N GLN A 201 -5.16 -7.92 -6.74
CA GLN A 201 -6.29 -7.91 -7.67
C GLN A 201 -7.63 -7.80 -6.95
N TYR A 202 -7.80 -8.53 -5.84
CA TYR A 202 -9.00 -8.42 -5.01
C TYR A 202 -9.20 -7.00 -4.47
N ASN A 203 -8.15 -6.40 -3.92
CA ASN A 203 -8.21 -5.05 -3.37
C ASN A 203 -8.49 -4.00 -4.46
N LEU A 204 -7.95 -4.16 -5.67
CA LEU A 204 -8.26 -3.28 -6.80
C LEU A 204 -9.72 -3.44 -7.28
N ALA A 205 -10.28 -4.64 -7.22
CA ALA A 205 -11.71 -4.82 -7.47
C ALA A 205 -12.56 -4.09 -6.41
N LYS A 206 -12.13 -4.12 -5.13
CA LYS A 206 -12.77 -3.34 -4.05
C LYS A 206 -12.66 -1.84 -4.24
N LEU A 207 -11.52 -1.34 -4.72
CA LEU A 207 -11.37 0.07 -5.10
C LEU A 207 -12.38 0.45 -6.20
N LEU A 208 -12.56 -0.39 -7.21
CA LEU A 208 -13.53 -0.14 -8.27
C LEU A 208 -14.97 -0.13 -7.74
N ASP A 209 -15.31 -1.09 -6.87
CA ASP A 209 -16.62 -1.12 -6.20
C ASP A 209 -16.83 0.17 -5.38
N ALA A 210 -15.81 0.64 -4.66
CA ALA A 210 -15.85 1.89 -3.89
C ALA A 210 -16.02 3.13 -4.79
N LEU A 211 -15.45 3.14 -6.00
CA LEU A 211 -15.60 4.26 -6.95
C LEU A 211 -16.90 4.21 -7.76
N SER A 212 -17.64 3.09 -7.73
CA SER A 212 -18.84 2.90 -8.54
C SER A 212 -19.93 3.98 -8.39
N PRO A 213 -20.16 4.63 -7.22
CA PRO A 213 -21.17 5.68 -7.12
C PRO A 213 -20.84 6.97 -7.91
N ILE A 214 -19.57 7.17 -8.26
CA ILE A 214 -19.10 8.38 -8.95
C ILE A 214 -18.65 8.12 -10.40
N ILE A 215 -18.79 6.87 -10.87
CA ILE A 215 -18.44 6.42 -12.21
C ILE A 215 -19.69 5.82 -12.87
N ASP A 216 -19.85 6.03 -14.19
CA ASP A 216 -20.91 5.37 -14.95
C ASP A 216 -20.81 3.83 -14.88
N LEU A 217 -21.94 3.15 -14.63
CA LEU A 217 -21.99 1.70 -14.40
C LEU A 217 -21.42 0.90 -15.59
N ALA A 218 -21.76 1.26 -16.82
CA ALA A 218 -21.27 0.55 -18.00
C ALA A 218 -19.74 0.69 -18.11
N ARG A 219 -19.22 1.89 -17.85
CA ARG A 219 -17.77 2.13 -17.81
C ARG A 219 -17.08 1.38 -16.67
N ALA A 220 -17.69 1.31 -15.48
CA ALA A 220 -17.16 0.56 -14.35
C ALA A 220 -17.06 -0.95 -14.66
N LEU A 221 -18.11 -1.54 -15.24
CA LEU A 221 -18.13 -2.94 -15.65
C LEU A 221 -17.07 -3.23 -16.72
N TYR A 222 -16.95 -2.36 -17.73
CA TYR A 222 -15.90 -2.48 -18.74
C TYR A 222 -14.50 -2.44 -18.09
N LYS A 223 -14.23 -1.47 -17.21
CA LYS A 223 -12.94 -1.39 -16.51
C LYS A 223 -12.67 -2.61 -15.65
N ARG A 224 -13.68 -3.20 -15.01
CA ARG A 224 -13.53 -4.46 -14.26
C ARG A 224 -12.98 -5.56 -15.16
N MET A 225 -13.54 -5.72 -16.35
CA MET A 225 -13.12 -6.75 -17.32
C MET A 225 -11.67 -6.57 -17.78
N VAL A 226 -11.25 -5.33 -18.07
CA VAL A 226 -9.89 -5.08 -18.59
C VAL A 226 -8.83 -4.92 -17.49
N SER A 227 -9.22 -4.61 -16.25
CA SER A 227 -8.29 -4.36 -15.14
C SER A 227 -7.38 -5.55 -14.84
N ARG A 228 -7.87 -6.79 -14.99
CA ARG A 228 -7.06 -8.00 -14.80
C ARG A 228 -5.94 -8.11 -15.82
N LYS A 229 -6.23 -7.82 -17.09
CA LYS A 229 -5.23 -7.82 -18.17
C LYS A 229 -4.19 -6.71 -17.93
N LEU A 230 -4.66 -5.52 -17.54
CA LEU A 230 -3.78 -4.41 -17.17
C LEU A 230 -2.85 -4.80 -16.02
N PHE A 231 -3.38 -5.39 -14.95
CA PHE A 231 -2.61 -5.84 -13.79
C PHE A 231 -1.53 -6.86 -14.18
N VAL A 232 -1.87 -7.88 -14.97
CA VAL A 232 -0.91 -8.91 -15.40
C VAL A 232 0.20 -8.30 -16.26
N ASN A 233 -0.16 -7.46 -17.23
CA ASN A 233 0.81 -6.80 -18.11
C ASN A 233 1.76 -5.89 -17.30
N SER A 234 1.21 -5.06 -16.41
CA SER A 234 2.01 -4.19 -15.54
C SER A 234 2.88 -5.00 -14.58
N SER A 235 2.37 -6.09 -14.00
CA SER A 235 3.18 -6.95 -13.13
C SER A 235 4.40 -7.53 -13.87
N SER A 236 4.21 -8.01 -15.11
CA SER A 236 5.33 -8.46 -15.95
C SER A 236 6.36 -7.35 -16.18
N GLN A 237 5.92 -6.13 -16.49
CA GLN A 237 6.81 -4.98 -16.65
C GLN A 237 7.59 -4.67 -15.35
N GLY A 238 6.92 -4.77 -14.19
CA GLY A 238 7.57 -4.60 -12.89
C GLY A 238 8.70 -5.62 -12.65
N PHE A 239 8.49 -6.89 -13.01
CA PHE A 239 9.55 -7.90 -12.95
C PHE A 239 10.71 -7.61 -13.92
N ASP A 240 10.40 -7.14 -15.12
CA ASP A 240 11.43 -6.79 -16.10
C ASP A 240 12.28 -5.61 -15.63
N LEU A 241 11.68 -4.62 -14.96
CA LEU A 241 12.40 -3.52 -14.33
C LEU A 241 13.39 -4.02 -13.27
N VAL A 242 12.94 -4.87 -12.33
CA VAL A 242 13.83 -5.43 -11.31
C VAL A 242 14.91 -6.31 -11.93
N ARG A 243 14.59 -7.09 -12.98
CA ARG A 243 15.56 -7.96 -13.66
C ARG A 243 16.61 -7.16 -14.43
N ALA A 244 16.21 -6.11 -15.14
CA ALA A 244 17.13 -5.23 -15.87
C ALA A 244 18.10 -4.53 -14.92
N ASP A 245 17.63 -4.21 -13.71
CA ASP A 245 18.38 -3.44 -12.72
C ASP A 245 19.11 -4.32 -11.67
N LYS A 246 19.04 -5.66 -11.75
CA LYS A 246 19.73 -6.57 -10.81
C LYS A 246 21.23 -6.29 -10.63
N LYS A 247 21.88 -5.63 -11.59
CA LYS A 247 23.29 -5.23 -11.52
C LYS A 247 23.52 -3.86 -10.84
N ASN A 248 22.54 -2.96 -10.86
CA ASN A 248 22.65 -1.59 -10.35
C ASN A 248 21.71 -1.28 -9.16
N LEU A 249 20.90 -2.25 -8.73
CA LEU A 249 20.00 -2.19 -7.56
C LEU A 249 20.69 -1.72 -6.26
N PHE A 250 22.03 -1.78 -6.20
CA PHE A 250 22.86 -1.45 -5.04
C PHE A 250 23.87 -0.32 -5.29
N MET A 251 23.90 0.31 -6.48
CA MET A 251 25.02 1.16 -6.90
C MET A 251 24.66 2.55 -7.44
N ASP A 252 23.39 2.97 -7.46
CA ASP A 252 23.00 4.33 -7.89
C ASP A 252 21.85 4.92 -7.07
N GLU A 253 21.80 6.25 -7.00
CA GLU A 253 20.74 7.02 -6.34
C GLU A 253 19.36 6.75 -6.99
N ASN A 254 18.59 5.84 -6.38
CA ASN A 254 17.17 5.60 -6.60
C ASN A 254 16.76 5.22 -8.05
N PRO A 255 16.99 3.96 -8.48
CA PRO A 255 16.58 3.46 -9.80
C PRO A 255 15.06 3.43 -10.03
N PHE A 256 14.27 3.60 -8.96
CA PHE A 256 12.80 3.62 -8.99
C PHE A 256 12.23 5.01 -8.72
N SER A 257 13.04 6.07 -8.96
CA SER A 257 12.56 7.44 -8.94
C SER A 257 11.18 7.54 -9.61
N GLU A 258 10.34 8.41 -9.07
CA GLU A 258 8.97 8.67 -9.54
C GLU A 258 8.86 8.78 -11.07
N TYR A 259 9.97 9.15 -11.71
CA TYR A 259 10.19 9.20 -13.15
C TYR A 259 10.02 7.86 -13.88
N LEU A 260 10.57 6.73 -13.42
CA LEU A 260 10.49 5.47 -14.18
C LEU A 260 9.09 4.84 -14.16
N ILE A 261 8.38 4.96 -13.02
CA ILE A 261 7.00 4.47 -12.89
C ILE A 261 6.01 5.37 -13.66
N MET A 262 6.32 6.66 -13.84
CA MET A 262 5.47 7.62 -14.57
C MET A 262 5.76 7.77 -16.07
N GLN A 263 6.88 7.24 -16.58
CA GLN A 263 7.33 7.53 -17.95
C GLN A 263 6.80 6.60 -19.06
N LYS A 264 6.13 5.50 -18.73
CA LYS A 264 5.38 4.74 -19.74
C LYS A 264 3.89 4.74 -19.38
N PRO A 265 3.14 5.81 -19.72
CA PRO A 265 1.72 5.60 -19.97
C PRO A 265 1.62 4.43 -20.95
N CYS A 266 0.89 3.39 -20.56
CA CYS A 266 0.42 2.44 -21.54
C CYS A 266 -0.38 3.25 -22.57
N ASP A 267 0.10 3.32 -23.80
CA ASP A 267 -0.65 3.77 -24.99
C ASP A 267 -1.89 2.89 -25.29
N LEU A 268 -2.34 2.07 -24.33
CA LEU A 268 -3.61 1.34 -24.38
C LEU A 268 -4.83 2.25 -24.20
N ALA A 269 -4.67 3.55 -23.91
CA ALA A 269 -5.78 4.49 -23.92
C ALA A 269 -6.07 5.10 -25.32
N ALA A 270 -5.14 4.99 -26.27
CA ALA A 270 -5.29 5.59 -27.61
C ALA A 270 -5.82 4.61 -28.68
N GLY A 271 -6.01 3.34 -28.32
CA GLY A 271 -6.61 2.36 -29.19
C GLY A 271 -7.09 1.16 -28.40
N LEU A 272 -8.31 1.24 -27.86
CA LEU A 272 -9.26 0.15 -27.55
C LEU A 272 -10.49 0.69 -26.81
#